data_AF-A0A2E4JR63-F1
#
_entry.id   AF-A0A2E4JR63-F1
#
_cell.length_a   1.000
_cell.length_b   1.000
_cell.length_c   1.000
_cell.angle_alpha   90.00
_cell.angle_beta   90.00
_cell.angle_gamma   90.00
#
_symmetry.space_group_name_H-M   'P 1'
#
loop_
_entity.id
_entity.type
_entity.pdbx_description
1 polymer ?
#
loop_
_entity_poly.entity_id
_entity_poly.type
_entity_poly.pdbx_seq_one_letter_code
_entity_poly.pdbx_strand_id
1 'polypeptide(L)'
;MSEIKKGKKLSEETRRKMSDAKKGEKNPFFGKRHSEETRRKMSHTLKGRKFSEESRRKMSEAHKGKKFSEETRRKMSEAHKGS
;
A
#
# COMPACT_ATOMS: atom_id res chain seq x y z
N MET A 1 -5.07 -10.76 -29.97
CA MET A 1 -5.84 -10.37 -28.77
C MET A 1 -5.37 -9.00 -28.29
N SER A 2 -6.18 -7.96 -28.58
CA SER A 2 -6.15 -6.55 -28.13
C SER A 2 -4.83 -5.86 -27.72
N GLU A 3 -4.13 -5.25 -28.67
CA GLU A 3 -3.03 -4.28 -28.41
C GLU A 3 -3.50 -2.80 -28.38
N ILE A 4 -4.81 -2.51 -28.40
CA ILE A 4 -5.34 -1.17 -28.75
C ILE A 4 -5.55 -0.21 -27.54
N LYS A 5 -5.16 -0.58 -26.31
CA LYS A 5 -5.50 0.23 -25.11
C LYS A 5 -4.37 0.46 -24.09
N LYS A 6 -3.11 0.46 -24.50
CA LYS A 6 -2.01 0.83 -23.60
C LYS A 6 -1.96 2.37 -23.47
N GLY A 7 -2.30 2.91 -22.29
CA GLY A 7 -2.14 4.35 -21.97
C GLY A 7 -3.39 5.25 -22.06
N LYS A 8 -4.59 4.72 -22.38
CA LYS A 8 -5.81 5.55 -22.37
C LYS A 8 -6.24 5.90 -20.93
N LYS A 9 -6.42 7.19 -20.62
CA LYS A 9 -6.99 7.64 -19.35
C LYS A 9 -8.48 7.31 -19.33
N LEU A 10 -8.87 6.44 -18.41
CA LEU A 10 -10.26 6.07 -18.19
C LEU A 10 -10.99 7.21 -17.47
N SER A 11 -12.28 7.39 -17.78
CA SER A 11 -13.15 8.29 -17.02
C SER A 11 -13.20 7.87 -15.55
N GLU A 12 -13.38 8.85 -14.65
CA GLU A 12 -13.47 8.60 -13.20
C GLU A 12 -14.54 7.56 -12.88
N GLU A 13 -15.71 7.65 -13.52
CA GLU A 13 -16.81 6.70 -13.35
C GLU A 13 -16.40 5.27 -13.73
N THR A 14 -15.73 5.11 -14.87
CA THR A 14 -15.27 3.78 -15.33
C THR A 14 -14.20 3.23 -14.40
N ARG A 15 -13.26 4.07 -13.94
CA ARG A 15 -12.22 3.68 -12.99
C ARG A 15 -12.83 3.25 -11.66
N ARG A 16 -13.84 3.98 -11.18
CA ARG A 16 -14.58 3.65 -9.96
C ARG A 16 -15.30 2.32 -10.09
N LYS A 17 -16.07 2.10 -11.15
CA LYS A 17 -16.76 0.82 -11.41
C LYS A 17 -15.80 -0.37 -11.41
N MET A 18 -14.65 -0.25 -12.09
CA MET A 18 -13.64 -1.33 -12.09
C MET A 18 -12.99 -1.54 -10.72
N SER A 19 -12.75 -0.47 -9.98
CA SER A 19 -12.24 -0.56 -8.60
C SER A 19 -13.23 -1.29 -7.70
N ASP A 20 -14.51 -0.91 -7.73
CA ASP A 20 -15.57 -1.50 -6.91
C ASP A 20 -15.81 -2.98 -7.24
N ALA A 21 -15.61 -3.37 -8.50
CA ALA A 21 -15.68 -4.77 -8.93
C ALA A 21 -14.53 -5.65 -8.38
N LYS A 22 -13.39 -5.07 -8.01
CA LYS A 22 -12.19 -5.80 -7.55
C LYS A 22 -11.82 -5.54 -6.10
N LYS A 23 -12.64 -4.80 -5.36
CA LYS A 23 -12.40 -4.44 -3.96
C LYS A 23 -13.04 -5.46 -3.02
N GLY A 24 -12.40 -5.66 -1.85
CA GLY A 24 -12.93 -6.52 -0.79
C GLY A 24 -13.09 -7.96 -1.24
N GLU A 25 -14.18 -8.60 -0.83
CA GLU A 25 -14.50 -10.01 -1.09
C GLU A 25 -14.60 -10.37 -2.57
N LYS A 26 -14.88 -9.38 -3.44
CA LYS A 26 -14.93 -9.58 -4.89
C LYS A 26 -13.55 -9.79 -5.51
N ASN A 27 -12.47 -9.50 -4.78
CA ASN A 27 -11.12 -9.75 -5.26
C ASN A 27 -10.86 -11.27 -5.27
N PRO A 28 -10.41 -11.87 -6.39
CA PRO A 28 -10.08 -13.29 -6.47
C PRO A 28 -9.03 -13.79 -5.45
N PHE A 29 -8.24 -12.88 -4.91
CA PHE A 29 -7.23 -13.13 -3.88
C PHE A 29 -7.67 -12.71 -2.47
N PHE A 30 -8.92 -12.29 -2.29
CA PHE A 30 -9.45 -12.00 -0.96
C PHE A 30 -9.38 -13.24 -0.07
N GLY A 31 -8.90 -13.06 1.17
CA GLY A 31 -8.69 -14.15 2.14
C GLY A 31 -7.53 -15.12 1.82
N LYS A 32 -6.91 -15.04 0.63
CA LYS A 32 -5.80 -15.92 0.25
C LYS A 32 -4.47 -15.35 0.73
N ARG A 33 -3.58 -16.23 1.21
CA ARG A 33 -2.23 -15.88 1.66
C ARG A 33 -1.20 -16.37 0.63
N HIS A 34 -0.21 -15.55 0.33
CA HIS A 34 0.95 -16.00 -0.45
C HIS A 34 1.71 -17.10 0.31
N SER A 35 2.29 -18.04 -0.44
CA SER A 35 3.19 -19.06 0.12
C SER A 35 4.39 -18.42 0.80
N GLU A 36 5.01 -19.15 1.72
CA GLU A 36 6.21 -18.67 2.39
C GLU A 36 7.33 -18.34 1.40
N GLU A 37 7.52 -19.19 0.40
CA GLU A 37 8.54 -19.01 -0.63
C GLU A 37 8.33 -17.68 -1.39
N THR A 38 7.09 -17.41 -1.83
CA THR A 38 6.78 -16.14 -2.51
C THR A 38 6.97 -14.94 -1.57
N ARG A 39 6.60 -15.07 -0.29
CA ARG A 39 6.81 -14.02 0.71
C ARG A 39 8.30 -13.73 0.94
N ARG A 40 9.13 -14.78 1.02
CA ARG A 40 10.59 -14.67 1.14
C ARG A 40 11.20 -13.99 -0.09
N LYS A 41 10.79 -14.40 -1.30
CA LYS A 41 11.22 -13.77 -2.56
C LYS A 41 10.90 -12.28 -2.59
N MET A 42 9.68 -11.88 -2.26
CA MET A 42 9.28 -10.46 -2.19
C MET A 42 10.06 -9.69 -1.12
N SER A 43 10.29 -10.29 0.05
CA SER A 43 11.10 -9.65 1.10
C SER A 43 12.53 -9.42 0.64
N HIS A 44 13.14 -10.41 0.00
CA HIS A 44 14.51 -10.32 -0.51
C HIS A 44 14.66 -9.23 -1.58
N THR A 45 13.73 -9.14 -2.53
CA THR A 45 13.80 -8.13 -3.60
C THR A 45 13.58 -6.71 -3.09
N LEU A 46 12.78 -6.54 -2.02
CA LEU A 46 12.53 -5.24 -1.41
C LEU A 46 13.60 -4.83 -0.40
N LYS A 47 14.38 -5.78 0.12
CA LYS A 47 15.43 -5.52 1.11
C LYS A 47 16.47 -4.57 0.52
N GLY A 48 16.73 -3.47 1.21
CA GLY A 48 17.73 -2.47 0.80
C GLY A 48 17.28 -1.53 -0.33
N ARG A 49 16.04 -1.64 -0.82
CA ARG A 49 15.51 -0.69 -1.81
C ARG A 49 15.47 0.72 -1.21
N LYS A 50 16.25 1.64 -1.80
CA LYS A 50 16.30 3.05 -1.39
C LYS A 50 15.34 3.88 -2.23
N PHE A 51 14.58 4.75 -1.58
CA PHE A 51 13.80 5.78 -2.27
C PHE A 51 14.69 6.96 -2.68
N SER A 52 14.34 7.61 -3.80
CA SER A 52 14.95 8.88 -4.18
C SER A 52 14.67 9.95 -3.12
N GLU A 53 15.52 10.98 -3.05
CA GLU A 53 15.35 12.06 -2.08
C GLU A 53 14.02 12.79 -2.27
N GLU A 54 13.63 13.04 -3.52
CA GLU A 54 12.34 13.65 -3.84
C GLU A 54 11.17 12.81 -3.34
N SER A 55 11.20 11.49 -3.54
CA SER A 55 10.16 10.58 -3.06
C SER A 55 10.09 10.56 -1.53
N ARG A 56 11.26 10.54 -0.87
CA ARG A 56 11.36 10.59 0.59
C ARG A 56 10.81 11.90 1.14
N ARG A 57 11.12 13.02 0.49
CA ARG A 57 10.63 14.35 0.85
C ARG A 57 9.11 14.43 0.74
N LYS A 58 8.53 14.02 -0.39
CA LYS A 58 7.06 14.00 -0.59
C LYS A 58 6.35 13.15 0.46
N MET A 59 6.91 11.99 0.80
CA MET A 59 6.36 11.14 1.86
C MET A 59 6.43 11.82 3.23
N SER A 60 7.57 12.43 3.57
CA SER A 60 7.74 13.17 4.82
C SER A 60 6.78 14.35 4.92
N GLU A 61 6.58 15.11 3.83
CA GLU A 61 5.68 16.25 3.79
C GLU A 61 4.22 15.82 3.97
N ALA A 62 3.79 14.74 3.32
CA ALA A 62 2.43 14.19 3.47
C ALA A 62 2.11 13.74 4.90
N HIS A 63 3.13 13.32 5.66
CA HIS A 63 2.97 12.90 7.06
C HIS A 63 3.21 14.02 8.07
N LYS A 64 3.77 15.16 7.64
CA LYS A 64 4.11 16.28 8.52
C LYS A 64 2.84 16.87 9.14
N GLY A 65 2.81 16.99 10.47
CA GLY A 65 1.69 17.57 11.20
C GLY A 65 0.51 16.64 11.46
N LYS A 66 0.58 15.37 11.04
CA LYS A 66 -0.44 14.37 11.42
C LYS A 66 -0.41 14.12 12.93
N LYS A 67 -1.42 14.61 13.64
CA LYS A 67 -1.61 14.34 15.08
C LYS A 67 -2.35 13.02 15.26
N PHE A 68 -1.81 12.16 16.12
CA PHE A 68 -2.48 10.93 16.54
C PHE A 68 -3.43 11.21 17.71
N SER A 69 -4.49 10.40 17.85
CA SER A 69 -5.33 10.44 19.05
C SER A 69 -4.54 10.01 20.29
N GLU A 70 -4.96 10.47 21.47
CA GLU A 70 -4.35 10.09 22.75
C GLU A 70 -4.33 8.57 22.93
N GLU A 71 -5.41 7.88 22.55
CA GLU A 71 -5.47 6.41 22.59
C GLU A 71 -4.39 5.76 21.70
N THR A 72 -4.23 6.26 20.47
CA THR A 72 -3.20 5.74 19.55
C THR A 72 -1.80 6.02 20.09
N ARG A 73 -1.58 7.22 20.66
CA ARG A 73 -0.31 7.62 21.25
C ARG A 73 0.05 6.75 22.47
N ARG A 74 -0.93 6.44 23.30
CA ARG A 74 -0.76 5.55 24.45
C ARG A 74 -0.38 4.14 24.02
N LYS A 75 -1.10 3.54 23.07
CA LYS A 75 -0.78 2.21 22.53
C LYS A 75 0.63 2.13 21.94
N MET A 76 1.05 3.16 21.18
CA MET A 76 2.42 3.23 20.67
C MET A 76 3.45 3.34 21.80
N SER A 77 3.20 4.17 22.81
CA SER A 77 4.11 4.32 23.95
C SER A 77 4.26 3.02 24.74
N GLU A 78 3.18 2.29 24.98
CA GLU A 78 3.20 1.00 25.68
C GLU A 78 3.99 -0.06 24.91
N ALA A 79 3.83 -0.14 23.59
CA ALA A 79 4.60 -1.07 22.75
C ALA A 79 6.12 -0.81 22.78
N HIS A 80 6.54 0.45 22.92
CA HIS A 80 7.96 0.82 22.96
C HIS A 80 8.61 0.73 24.34
N LYS A 81 7.83 0.66 25.43
CA LYS A 81 8.35 0.57 26.80
C LYS A 81 8.90 -0.82 27.17
N GLY A 82 8.58 -1.84 26.38
CA GLY A 82 9.00 -3.23 26.62
C GLY A 82 10.12 -3.73 25.70
N SER A 83 10.80 -2.84 24.95
CA SER A 83 12.01 -3.16 24.17
C SER A 83 13.29 -2.80 24.91
#